data_AF-A0A7W1EW55-F1
#
_entry.id   AF-A0A7W1EW55-F1
#
_cell.length_a   1.000
_cell.length_b   1.000
_cell.length_c   1.000
_cell.angle_alpha   90.00
_cell.angle_beta   90.00
_cell.angle_gamma   90.00
#
_symmetry.space_group_name_H-M   'P 1'
#
loop_
_entity.id
_entity.type
_entity.pdbx_description
1 polymer ?
#
loop_
_entity_poly.entity_id
_entity_poly.type
_entity_poly.pdbx_seq_one_letter_code
_entity_poly.pdbx_strand_id
1 'polypeptide(L)'
;MKTVIILIFCFAILVLVRCQSRKKVDYELPEAMLPHVKTFFTGQCDKGKILYDLNCAGCHNTRVKGKQIIPDFNPEQLTGYTLRVQNAQHEKNMPDTLVTEEELGIIMTFLVYKKKNSVK
;
A
#
# COMPACT_ATOMS: atom_id res chain seq x y z
N MET A 1 20.65 20.78 35.52
CA MET A 1 20.96 20.98 34.08
C MET A 1 21.35 19.69 33.35
N LYS A 2 22.36 18.93 33.82
CA LYS A 2 22.80 17.68 33.15
C LYS A 2 21.68 16.64 32.98
N THR A 3 20.83 16.46 34.01
CA THR A 3 19.67 15.56 33.97
C THR A 3 18.58 15.99 32.99
N VAL A 4 18.34 17.29 32.84
CA VAL A 4 17.36 17.84 31.87
C VAL A 4 17.84 17.64 30.44
N ILE A 5 19.14 17.82 30.18
CA ILE A 5 19.75 17.59 28.85
C ILE A 5 19.66 16.10 28.47
N ILE A 6 19.92 15.19 29.41
CA ILE A 6 19.78 13.74 29.18
C ILE A 6 18.34 13.38 28.83
N LEU A 7 17.35 13.93 29.53
CA LEU A 7 15.93 13.67 29.26
C LEU A 7 15.49 14.16 27.87
N ILE A 8 15.94 15.35 27.45
CA ILE A 8 15.65 15.89 26.11
C ILE A 8 16.27 15.01 25.01
N PHE A 9 17.50 14.54 25.23
CA PHE A 9 18.19 13.67 24.28
C PHE A 9 17.49 12.29 24.15
N CYS A 10 17.06 11.70 25.28
CA CYS A 10 16.28 10.46 25.27
C CYS A 10 14.92 10.62 24.57
N PHE A 11 14.23 11.75 24.78
CA PHE A 11 12.97 12.03 24.09
C PHE A 11 13.16 12.18 22.58
N ALA A 12 14.22 12.86 22.14
CA ALA A 12 14.55 12.99 20.72
C ALA A 12 14.82 11.64 20.05
N ILE A 13 15.55 10.73 20.73
CA ILE A 13 15.80 9.37 20.23
C ILE A 13 14.47 8.59 20.07
N LEU A 14 13.55 8.71 21.03
CA LEU A 14 12.24 8.02 20.96
C LEU A 14 11.36 8.52 19.79
N VAL A 15 11.46 9.79 19.43
CA VAL A 15 10.75 10.35 18.27
C VAL A 15 11.33 9.84 16.94
N LEU A 16 12.66 9.67 16.85
CA LEU A 16 13.34 9.18 15.63
C LEU A 16 13.05 7.70 15.33
N VAL A 17 12.94 6.85 16.37
CA VAL A 17 12.70 5.40 16.19
C VAL A 17 11.32 5.10 15.59
N ARG A 18 10.32 5.97 15.79
CA ARG A 18 8.97 5.77 15.21
C ARG A 18 8.90 5.91 13.68
N CYS A 19 9.88 6.55 13.05
CA CYS A 19 9.83 6.82 11.62
C CYS A 19 10.26 5.62 10.75
N GLN A 20 11.00 4.65 11.30
CA GLN A 20 11.68 3.62 10.49
C GLN A 20 10.94 2.27 10.39
N SER A 21 9.86 2.06 11.14
CA SER A 21 9.21 0.74 11.27
C SER A 21 7.95 0.57 10.38
N ARG A 22 7.97 1.03 9.12
CA ARG A 22 6.92 0.60 8.18
C ARG A 22 7.22 -0.84 7.77
N LYS A 23 6.38 -1.78 8.21
CA LYS A 23 6.46 -3.19 7.82
C LYS A 23 6.40 -3.29 6.30
N LYS A 24 7.44 -3.85 5.67
CA LYS A 24 7.45 -4.13 4.23
C LYS A 24 6.37 -5.16 3.89
N VAL A 25 5.71 -4.97 2.76
CA VAL A 25 4.75 -5.93 2.20
C VAL A 25 5.53 -6.95 1.39
N ASP A 26 5.20 -8.22 1.55
CA ASP A 26 5.78 -9.29 0.72
C ASP A 26 5.01 -9.39 -0.60
N TYR A 27 5.73 -9.67 -1.69
CA TYR A 27 5.17 -9.82 -3.03
C TYR A 27 5.37 -11.23 -3.58
N GLU A 28 4.38 -11.73 -4.31
CA GLU A 28 4.38 -13.02 -5.00
C GLU A 28 4.55 -12.79 -6.50
N LEU A 29 5.80 -12.58 -6.94
CA LEU A 29 6.14 -12.38 -8.35
C LEU A 29 6.38 -13.73 -9.05
N PRO A 30 5.92 -13.92 -10.30
CA PRO A 30 6.13 -15.17 -11.05
C PRO A 30 7.59 -15.57 -11.15
N GLU A 31 7.87 -16.86 -10.95
CA GLU A 31 9.24 -17.39 -11.02
C GLU A 31 9.88 -17.25 -12.40
N ALA A 32 9.06 -17.25 -13.46
CA ALA A 32 9.51 -17.05 -14.84
C ALA A 32 10.04 -15.63 -15.13
N MET A 33 9.82 -14.65 -14.25
CA MET A 33 10.36 -13.30 -14.46
C MET A 33 11.88 -13.27 -14.30
N LEU A 34 12.56 -12.64 -15.26
CA LEU A 34 14.00 -12.39 -15.18
C LEU A 34 14.34 -11.55 -13.93
N PRO A 35 15.54 -11.71 -13.33
CA PRO A 35 15.89 -11.02 -12.09
C PRO A 35 15.70 -9.50 -12.14
N HIS A 36 16.13 -8.84 -13.22
CA HIS A 36 15.97 -7.39 -13.38
C HIS A 36 14.50 -6.97 -13.50
N VAL A 37 13.65 -7.82 -14.09
CA VAL A 37 12.20 -7.60 -14.17
C VAL A 37 11.58 -7.72 -12.78
N LYS A 38 11.98 -8.73 -11.99
CA LYS A 38 11.53 -8.86 -10.59
C LYS A 38 11.89 -7.62 -9.77
N THR A 39 13.11 -7.08 -9.93
CA THR A 39 13.53 -5.83 -9.28
C THR A 39 12.67 -4.64 -9.70
N PHE A 40 12.41 -4.48 -11.00
CA PHE A 40 11.55 -3.41 -11.51
C PHE A 40 10.13 -3.51 -10.92
N PHE A 41 9.49 -4.68 -10.99
CA PHE A 41 8.13 -4.87 -10.46
C PHE A 41 8.05 -4.76 -8.95
N THR A 42 9.12 -5.12 -8.22
CA THR A 42 9.20 -4.86 -6.77
C THR A 42 9.12 -3.36 -6.48
N GLY A 43 9.87 -2.53 -7.23
CA GLY A 43 9.80 -1.08 -7.12
C GLY A 43 8.41 -0.52 -7.46
N GLN A 44 7.76 -1.08 -8.49
CA GLN A 44 6.38 -0.71 -8.84
C GLN A 44 5.38 -1.09 -7.74
N CYS A 45 5.53 -2.26 -7.12
CA CYS A 45 4.68 -2.66 -6.00
C CYS A 45 4.88 -1.76 -4.77
N ASP A 46 6.13 -1.38 -4.47
CA ASP A 46 6.43 -0.44 -3.39
C ASP A 46 5.77 0.93 -3.63
N LYS A 47 5.86 1.46 -4.86
CA LYS A 47 5.17 2.70 -5.24
C LYS A 47 3.64 2.54 -5.18
N GLY A 48 3.11 1.42 -5.67
CA GLY A 48 1.67 1.13 -5.67
C GLY A 48 1.10 1.00 -4.28
N LYS A 49 1.86 0.44 -3.33
CA LYS A 49 1.46 0.38 -1.92
C LYS A 49 1.27 1.77 -1.31
N ILE A 50 2.17 2.70 -1.62
CA ILE A 50 2.09 4.08 -1.13
C ILE A 50 0.85 4.77 -1.72
N LEU A 51 0.64 4.64 -3.03
CA LEU A 51 -0.52 5.22 -3.71
C LEU A 51 -1.84 4.62 -3.20
N TYR A 52 -1.88 3.31 -2.94
CA TYR A 52 -3.03 2.64 -2.35
C TYR A 52 -3.32 3.16 -0.93
N ASP A 53 -2.29 3.35 -0.10
CA ASP A 53 -2.47 3.86 1.27
C ASP A 53 -3.06 5.26 1.29
N LEU A 54 -2.64 6.12 0.35
CA LEU A 54 -3.10 7.50 0.26
C LEU A 54 -4.54 7.60 -0.25
N ASN A 55 -4.92 6.75 -1.20
CA ASN A 55 -6.15 6.95 -1.99
C ASN A 55 -7.23 5.89 -1.78
N CYS A 56 -6.87 4.66 -1.39
CA CYS A 56 -7.78 3.52 -1.39
C CYS A 56 -8.00 2.93 0.01
N ALA A 57 -6.95 2.90 0.83
CA ALA A 57 -6.93 2.21 2.12
C ALA A 57 -8.03 2.69 3.09
N GLY A 58 -8.41 3.97 3.03
CA GLY A 58 -9.42 4.54 3.92
C GLY A 58 -10.81 3.89 3.79
N CYS A 59 -11.16 3.40 2.61
CA CYS A 59 -12.43 2.71 2.37
C CYS A 59 -12.26 1.18 2.28
N HIS A 60 -11.14 0.70 1.73
CA HIS A 60 -10.98 -0.72 1.40
C HIS A 60 -10.33 -1.55 2.49
N ASN A 61 -9.53 -0.96 3.39
CA ASN A 61 -8.92 -1.76 4.46
C ASN A 61 -9.98 -2.24 5.44
N THR A 62 -9.89 -3.52 5.81
CA THR A 62 -10.72 -4.12 6.85
C THR A 62 -9.92 -4.36 8.11
N ARG A 63 -10.58 -4.48 9.26
CA ARG A 63 -9.91 -4.79 10.54
C ARG A 63 -10.26 -6.20 10.97
N VAL A 64 -9.25 -7.07 11.02
CA VAL A 64 -9.40 -8.46 11.47
C VAL A 64 -8.47 -8.70 12.65
N LYS A 65 -9.02 -9.10 13.79
CA LYS A 65 -8.25 -9.36 15.04
C LYS A 65 -7.31 -8.20 15.40
N GLY A 66 -7.81 -6.97 15.28
CA GLY A 66 -7.07 -5.74 15.59
C GLY A 66 -6.08 -5.26 14.52
N LYS A 67 -5.79 -6.06 13.48
CA LYS A 67 -4.87 -5.72 12.39
C LYS A 67 -5.63 -5.16 11.18
N GLN A 68 -5.07 -4.15 10.52
CA GLN A 68 -5.55 -3.71 9.21
C GLN A 68 -5.14 -4.73 8.15
N ILE A 69 -6.10 -5.11 7.31
CA ILE A 69 -5.96 -6.08 6.23
C ILE A 69 -6.32 -5.39 4.92
N ILE A 70 -5.43 -5.53 3.94
CA ILE A 70 -5.68 -5.13 2.55
C ILE A 70 -6.43 -6.27 1.88
N PRO A 71 -7.62 -6.04 1.28
CA PRO A 71 -8.41 -7.10 0.66
C PRO A 71 -7.66 -7.86 -0.44
N ASP A 72 -8.04 -9.12 -0.63
CA ASP A 72 -7.58 -9.93 -1.75
C ASP A 72 -8.56 -9.78 -2.91
N PHE A 73 -8.24 -8.88 -3.84
CA PHE A 73 -9.00 -8.73 -5.08
C PHE A 73 -8.68 -9.89 -6.04
N ASN A 74 -9.70 -10.37 -6.75
CA ASN A 74 -9.54 -11.27 -7.89
C ASN A 74 -9.20 -10.46 -9.17
N PRO A 75 -8.69 -11.12 -10.24
CA PRO A 75 -8.34 -10.42 -11.48
C PRO A 75 -9.52 -9.66 -12.10
N GLU A 76 -10.74 -10.19 -12.00
CA GLU A 76 -11.93 -9.57 -12.56
C GLU A 76 -12.24 -8.22 -11.88
N GLN A 77 -12.03 -8.14 -10.56
CA GLN A 77 -12.14 -6.94 -9.74
C GLN A 77 -11.02 -5.92 -10.01
N LEU A 78 -9.91 -6.32 -10.66
CA LEU A 78 -8.75 -5.46 -10.95
C LEU A 78 -8.72 -4.95 -12.38
N THR A 79 -9.85 -4.95 -13.08
CA THR A 79 -9.93 -4.43 -14.45
C THR A 79 -10.04 -2.90 -14.48
N GLY A 80 -8.90 -2.20 -14.57
CA GLY A 80 -8.74 -0.80 -15.03
C GLY A 80 -9.90 0.18 -14.77
N TYR A 81 -10.63 0.47 -15.85
CA TYR A 81 -11.76 1.40 -15.93
C TYR A 81 -12.91 1.03 -14.98
N THR A 82 -13.18 -0.27 -14.86
CA THR A 82 -14.25 -0.85 -14.04
C THR A 82 -14.15 -0.44 -12.57
N LEU A 83 -12.94 -0.32 -12.02
CA LEU A 83 -12.74 0.00 -10.61
C LEU A 83 -13.22 1.41 -10.22
N ARG A 84 -13.16 2.40 -11.12
CA ARG A 84 -13.58 3.78 -10.83
C ARG A 84 -15.07 4.00 -10.98
N VAL A 85 -15.69 3.37 -11.98
CA VAL A 85 -17.05 3.71 -12.42
C VAL A 85 -18.12 2.72 -11.96
N GLN A 86 -17.75 1.53 -11.47
CA GLN A 86 -18.75 0.53 -11.04
C GLN A 86 -19.51 0.89 -9.77
N ASN A 87 -19.04 1.86 -8.99
CA ASN A 87 -19.66 2.28 -7.76
C ASN A 87 -19.87 3.79 -7.78
N ALA A 88 -21.11 4.24 -7.64
CA ALA A 88 -21.46 5.67 -7.58
C ALA A 88 -20.67 6.42 -6.49
N GLN A 89 -20.25 5.73 -5.42
CA GLN A 89 -19.39 6.28 -4.39
C GLN A 89 -17.94 6.49 -4.85
N HIS A 90 -17.40 5.65 -5.75
CA HIS A 90 -16.09 5.88 -6.36
C HIS A 90 -16.16 7.03 -7.37
N GLU A 91 -17.19 7.08 -8.21
CA GLU A 91 -17.35 8.16 -9.19
C GLU A 91 -17.32 9.55 -8.54
N LYS A 92 -18.00 9.69 -7.39
CA LYS A 92 -18.00 10.95 -6.63
C LYS A 92 -16.68 11.24 -5.90
N ASN A 93 -16.04 10.22 -5.34
CA ASN A 93 -14.93 10.40 -4.39
C ASN A 93 -13.55 10.10 -4.99
N MET A 94 -13.46 9.70 -6.25
CA MET A 94 -12.22 9.38 -6.95
C MET A 94 -12.21 9.97 -8.37
N PRO A 95 -12.20 11.32 -8.50
CA PRO A 95 -12.06 11.94 -9.81
C PRO A 95 -10.69 11.62 -10.42
N ASP A 96 -10.57 11.72 -11.75
CA ASP A 96 -9.31 11.45 -12.46
C ASP A 96 -8.17 12.42 -12.12
N THR A 97 -8.50 13.53 -11.46
CA THR A 97 -7.52 14.47 -10.89
C THR A 97 -6.92 14.00 -9.56
N LEU A 98 -7.58 13.08 -8.85
CA LEU A 98 -7.10 12.57 -7.56
C LEU A 98 -6.09 11.43 -7.74
N VAL A 99 -6.41 10.51 -8.64
CA VAL A 99 -5.52 9.41 -9.04
C VAL A 99 -5.53 9.41 -10.55
N THR A 100 -4.37 9.47 -11.19
CA THR A 100 -4.28 9.36 -12.66
C THR A 100 -4.45 7.91 -13.12
N GLU A 101 -4.64 7.68 -14.42
CA GLU A 101 -4.67 6.32 -14.98
C GLU A 101 -3.35 5.57 -14.73
N GLU A 102 -2.21 6.27 -14.87
CA GLU A 102 -0.88 5.71 -14.60
C GLU A 102 -0.74 5.27 -13.14
N GLU A 103 -1.10 6.14 -12.19
CA GLU A 103 -1.05 5.82 -10.76
C GLU A 103 -1.97 4.67 -10.41
N LEU A 104 -3.15 4.60 -11.03
CA LEU A 104 -4.05 3.47 -10.84
C LEU A 104 -3.47 2.16 -11.39
N GLY A 105 -2.80 2.18 -12.55
CA GLY A 105 -2.08 1.01 -13.06
C GLY A 105 -0.98 0.52 -12.11
N ILE A 106 -0.29 1.44 -11.43
CA ILE A 106 0.72 1.12 -10.42
C ILE A 106 0.07 0.54 -9.14
N ILE A 107 -1.06 1.09 -8.69
CA ILE A 107 -1.85 0.52 -7.58
C ILE A 107 -2.31 -0.91 -7.93
N MET A 108 -2.81 -1.13 -9.14
CA MET A 108 -3.26 -2.46 -9.59
C MET A 108 -2.10 -3.44 -9.63
N THR A 109 -0.93 -3.04 -10.12
CA THR A 109 0.29 -3.87 -10.09
C THR A 109 0.60 -4.34 -8.67
N PHE A 110 0.53 -3.42 -7.69
CA PHE A 110 0.67 -3.76 -6.28
C PHE A 110 -0.40 -4.78 -5.82
N LEU A 111 -1.69 -4.54 -6.11
CA LEU A 111 -2.78 -5.42 -5.66
C LEU A 111 -2.74 -6.81 -6.28
N VAL A 112 -2.24 -6.94 -7.52
CA VAL A 112 -2.02 -8.21 -8.21
C VAL A 112 -0.96 -9.03 -7.48
N TYR A 113 0.21 -8.44 -7.20
CA TYR A 113 1.36 -9.16 -6.68
C TYR A 113 1.48 -9.15 -5.16
N LYS A 114 0.63 -8.43 -4.42
CA LYS A 114 0.66 -8.52 -2.96
C LYS A 114 0.45 -9.98 -2.54
N LYS A 115 1.22 -10.42 -1.55
CA LYS A 115 0.97 -11.72 -0.92
C LYS A 115 -0.46 -11.79 -0.40
N LYS A 116 -1.15 -12.89 -0.71
CA LYS A 116 -2.54 -13.11 -0.28
C LYS A 116 -2.64 -13.30 1.23
N ASN A 117 -3.75 -12.89 1.83
CA ASN A 117 -3.91 -12.99 3.28
C ASN A 117 -4.02 -14.45 3.70
N SER A 118 -3.24 -14.85 4.72
CA SER A 118 -3.28 -16.24 5.25
C SER A 118 -4.43 -16.50 6.22
N VAL A 119 -5.29 -15.50 6.46
CA VAL A 119 -6.43 -15.59 7.39
C VAL A 119 -7.69 -15.74 6.55
N LYS A 120 -8.30 -16.94 6.60
CA LYS A 120 -9.69 -17.15 6.22
C LYS A 120 -10.60 -16.79 7.39
#